data_AF-A0ABD4KYL2-F1
#
_entry.id   AF-A0ABD4KYL2-F1
#
_cell.length_a   1.000
_cell.length_b   1.000
_cell.length_c   1.000
_cell.angle_alpha   90.00
_cell.angle_beta   90.00
_cell.angle_gamma   90.00
#
_symmetry.space_group_name_H-M   'P 1'
#
loop_
_entity.id
_entity.type
_entity.pdbx_description
1 polymer ?
#
loop_
_entity_poly.entity_id
_entity_poly.type
_entity_poly.pdbx_seq_one_letter_code
_entity_poly.pdbx_strand_id
1 'polypeptide(L)'
;INIDGMGVVFGARFLGYRIKERVAGVDLFFELLSMSSENGLPVFLLGATDDVVNLTVKNIHSSYPNLKIAGFHNGYFGEKEKIIVDKIKESGARLLFVAITSPKKENFINKWKDDLGVDFVMGVGGTFDVVAGKVKRAPTWMQRAGLEWLYRVFQ
;
A
#
# COMPACT_ATOMS: atom_id res chain seq x y z
N ILE A 1 12.78 -0.07 -4.28
CA ILE A 1 12.48 -0.62 -5.62
C ILE A 1 10.97 -0.51 -5.82
N ASN A 2 10.50 0.19 -6.86
CA ASN A 2 9.07 0.23 -7.21
C ASN A 2 8.63 -1.22 -7.46
N ILE A 3 7.78 -1.76 -6.61
CA ILE A 3 7.19 -3.07 -6.83
C ILE A 3 5.72 -2.88 -7.18
N ASP A 4 5.46 -2.53 -8.44
CA ASP A 4 4.16 -2.83 -9.03
C ASP A 4 3.93 -4.34 -8.88
N GLY A 5 2.69 -4.82 -8.84
CA GLY A 5 2.40 -6.26 -8.72
C GLY A 5 3.20 -7.13 -9.70
N MET A 6 3.55 -6.57 -10.87
CA MET A 6 4.48 -7.17 -11.84
C MET A 6 5.92 -7.34 -11.34
N GLY A 7 6.49 -6.42 -10.57
CA GLY A 7 7.82 -6.54 -9.96
C GLY A 7 7.88 -7.61 -8.87
N VAL A 8 6.80 -7.80 -8.08
CA VAL A 8 6.70 -8.88 -7.08
C VAL A 8 6.56 -10.20 -7.81
N VAL A 9 5.69 -10.24 -8.83
CA VAL A 9 5.54 -11.41 -9.71
C VAL A 9 6.86 -11.76 -10.38
N PHE A 10 7.63 -10.78 -10.85
CA PHE A 10 8.92 -10.99 -11.50
C PHE A 10 9.99 -11.46 -10.52
N GLY A 11 10.08 -10.84 -9.33
CA GLY A 11 10.98 -11.26 -8.27
C GLY A 11 10.65 -12.66 -7.74
N ALA A 12 9.38 -12.98 -7.53
CA ALA A 12 8.94 -14.30 -7.11
C ALA A 12 9.18 -15.37 -8.20
N ARG A 13 8.96 -15.04 -9.47
CA ARG A 13 9.33 -15.92 -10.60
C ARG A 13 10.84 -16.14 -10.70
N PHE A 14 11.63 -15.08 -10.50
CA PHE A 14 13.09 -15.17 -10.45
C PHE A 14 13.56 -16.07 -9.28
N LEU A 15 12.83 -16.05 -8.16
CA LEU A 15 13.05 -16.92 -7.00
C LEU A 15 12.40 -18.32 -7.13
N GLY A 16 11.87 -18.69 -8.30
CA GLY A 16 11.36 -20.03 -8.58
C GLY A 16 9.88 -20.27 -8.25
N TYR A 17 9.14 -19.27 -7.77
CA TYR A 17 7.71 -19.39 -7.49
C TYR A 17 6.88 -19.24 -8.77
N ARG A 18 6.02 -20.21 -9.05
CA ARG A 18 5.08 -20.17 -10.19
C ARG A 18 3.85 -19.31 -9.86
N ILE A 19 3.98 -18.00 -10.05
CA ILE A 19 2.83 -17.08 -9.96
C ILE A 19 2.12 -17.02 -11.32
N LYS A 20 0.89 -17.55 -11.37
CA LYS A 20 0.08 -17.72 -12.60
C LYS A 20 -0.59 -16.44 -13.10
N GLU A 21 -0.89 -15.47 -12.23
CA GLU A 21 -1.73 -14.32 -12.60
C GLU A 21 -1.02 -12.98 -12.43
N ARG A 22 -1.46 -12.00 -13.23
CA ARG A 22 -1.16 -10.58 -13.05
C ARG A 22 -1.86 -10.13 -11.77
N VAL A 23 -1.16 -10.17 -10.65
CA VAL A 23 -1.71 -9.71 -9.37
C VAL A 23 -1.83 -8.18 -9.44
N ALA A 24 -3.05 -7.64 -9.35
CA ALA A 24 -3.22 -6.21 -9.24
C ALA A 24 -2.58 -5.74 -7.92
N GLY A 25 -1.98 -4.55 -7.89
CA GLY A 25 -1.33 -4.03 -6.67
C GLY A 25 -2.26 -4.00 -5.46
N VAL A 26 -3.57 -3.83 -5.71
CA VAL A 26 -4.61 -3.87 -4.68
C VAL A 26 -4.82 -5.28 -4.09
N ASP A 27 -4.69 -6.33 -4.91
CA ASP A 27 -4.89 -7.71 -4.45
C ASP A 27 -3.71 -8.14 -3.57
N LEU A 28 -2.48 -7.80 -3.99
CA LEU A 28 -1.28 -8.01 -3.17
C LEU A 28 -1.35 -7.24 -1.85
N PHE A 29 -1.90 -6.02 -1.85
CA PHE A 29 -2.13 -5.26 -0.62
C PHE A 29 -3.03 -6.02 0.36
N PHE A 30 -4.18 -6.54 -0.08
CA PHE A 30 -5.07 -7.32 0.78
C PHE A 30 -4.43 -8.62 1.29
N GLU A 31 -3.66 -9.32 0.44
CA GLU A 31 -2.95 -10.54 0.84
C GLU A 31 -1.91 -10.22 1.94
N LEU A 32 -1.15 -9.14 1.78
CA LEU A 32 -0.17 -8.70 2.77
C LEU A 32 -0.83 -8.26 4.08
N LEU A 33 -2.02 -7.64 4.04
CA LEU A 33 -2.80 -7.34 5.25
C LEU A 33 -3.26 -8.62 5.96
N SER A 34 -3.75 -9.62 5.21
CA SER A 34 -4.15 -10.91 5.78
C SER A 34 -2.97 -11.60 6.45
N MET A 35 -1.84 -11.72 5.74
CA MET A 35 -0.60 -12.28 6.26
C MET A 35 -0.11 -11.52 7.49
N SER A 36 -0.17 -10.19 7.49
CA SER A 36 0.26 -9.37 8.62
C SER A 36 -0.65 -9.54 9.84
N SER A 37 -1.97 -9.69 9.61
CA SER A 37 -2.95 -9.98 10.66
C SER A 37 -2.69 -11.36 11.30
N GLU A 38 -2.42 -12.38 10.50
CA GLU A 38 -2.13 -13.74 10.97
C GLU A 38 -0.80 -13.86 11.71
N ASN A 39 0.24 -13.18 11.23
CA ASN A 39 1.59 -13.24 11.79
C ASN A 39 1.86 -12.15 12.84
N GLY A 40 0.86 -11.32 13.16
CA GLY A 40 0.99 -10.21 14.11
C GLY A 40 2.02 -9.16 13.72
N LEU A 41 2.26 -8.98 12.42
CA LEU A 41 3.21 -8.00 11.86
C LEU A 41 2.56 -6.61 11.84
N PRO A 42 3.11 -5.61 12.54
CA PRO A 42 2.53 -4.28 12.56
C PRO A 42 2.70 -3.55 11.23
N VAL A 43 1.65 -2.87 10.78
CA VAL A 43 1.62 -2.15 9.50
C VAL A 43 1.48 -0.64 9.71
N PHE A 44 2.08 0.15 8.82
CA PHE A 44 1.91 1.59 8.76
C PHE A 44 1.30 2.02 7.43
N LEU A 45 0.33 2.93 7.48
CA LEU A 45 -0.40 3.44 6.31
C LEU A 45 -0.03 4.91 6.07
N LEU A 46 0.72 5.19 4.99
CA LEU A 46 1.19 6.53 4.65
C LEU A 46 0.63 6.97 3.31
N GLY A 47 -0.11 8.07 3.24
CA GLY A 47 -0.54 8.66 1.97
C GLY A 47 -2.00 9.06 1.93
N ALA A 48 -2.48 9.39 0.72
CA ALA A 48 -3.80 9.94 0.46
C ALA A 48 -4.14 11.21 1.26
N THR A 49 -5.38 11.68 1.17
CA THR A 49 -5.89 12.78 2.03
C THR A 49 -6.24 12.25 3.42
N ASP A 50 -6.38 13.15 4.40
CA ASP A 50 -6.80 12.78 5.77
C ASP A 50 -8.08 11.95 5.77
N ASP A 51 -9.13 12.38 5.04
CA ASP A 51 -10.39 11.64 4.98
C ASP A 51 -10.19 10.21 4.44
N VAL A 52 -9.35 10.05 3.40
CA VAL A 52 -9.14 8.77 2.74
C VAL A 52 -8.35 7.82 3.64
N VAL A 53 -7.25 8.28 4.25
CA VAL A 53 -6.44 7.41 5.12
C VAL A 53 -7.21 7.03 6.40
N ASN A 54 -8.01 7.93 6.97
CA ASN A 54 -8.86 7.62 8.11
C ASN A 54 -9.94 6.56 7.77
N LEU A 55 -10.62 6.71 6.63
CA LEU A 55 -11.58 5.70 6.16
C LEU A 55 -10.90 4.36 5.86
N THR A 56 -9.70 4.41 5.27
CA THR A 56 -8.89 3.22 4.99
C THR A 56 -8.58 2.46 6.29
N VAL A 57 -8.08 3.15 7.32
CA VAL A 57 -7.81 2.58 8.65
C VAL A 57 -9.07 1.94 9.24
N LYS A 58 -10.20 2.66 9.21
CA LYS A 58 -11.48 2.17 9.73
C LYS A 58 -11.95 0.89 9.03
N ASN A 59 -11.86 0.86 7.70
CA ASN A 59 -12.32 -0.28 6.90
C ASN A 59 -11.38 -1.48 7.04
N ILE A 60 -10.06 -1.24 7.14
CA ILE A 60 -9.08 -2.28 7.42
C ILE A 60 -9.31 -2.87 8.80
N HIS A 61 -9.46 -2.04 9.84
CA HIS A 61 -9.73 -2.52 11.20
C HIS A 61 -11.04 -3.33 11.28
N SER A 62 -12.05 -2.98 10.50
CA SER A 62 -13.31 -3.73 10.43
C SER A 62 -13.15 -5.08 9.72
N SER A 63 -12.27 -5.16 8.72
CA SER A 63 -12.05 -6.38 7.91
C SER A 63 -11.00 -7.32 8.52
N TYR A 64 -10.04 -6.77 9.26
CA TYR A 64 -8.90 -7.46 9.87
C TYR A 64 -8.77 -7.04 11.35
N PRO A 65 -9.66 -7.49 12.25
CA PRO A 65 -9.69 -7.03 13.63
C PRO A 65 -8.44 -7.36 14.45
N ASN A 66 -7.65 -8.36 14.02
CA ASN A 66 -6.41 -8.75 14.68
C ASN A 66 -5.17 -8.04 14.11
N LEU A 67 -5.33 -7.25 13.04
CA LEU A 67 -4.22 -6.55 12.42
C LEU A 67 -3.73 -5.41 13.31
N LYS A 68 -2.43 -5.40 13.59
CA LYS A 68 -1.78 -4.31 14.30
C LYS A 68 -1.50 -3.15 13.35
N ILE A 69 -2.32 -2.10 13.42
CA ILE A 69 -2.02 -0.83 12.74
C ILE A 69 -1.12 -0.01 13.67
N ALA A 70 0.19 -0.04 13.41
CA ALA A 70 1.20 0.67 14.19
C ALA A 70 1.05 2.19 14.11
N GLY A 71 0.51 2.68 12.99
CA GLY A 71 0.18 4.08 12.80
C GLY A 71 -0.28 4.37 11.39
N PHE A 72 -0.71 5.61 11.18
CA PHE A 72 -1.02 6.13 9.87
C PHE A 72 -0.74 7.64 9.79
N HIS A 73 -0.63 8.14 8.56
CA HIS A 73 -0.49 9.56 8.27
C HIS A 73 -0.91 9.85 6.82
N ASN A 74 -1.50 11.03 6.58
CA ASN A 74 -1.79 11.49 5.22
C ASN A 74 -0.50 11.74 4.39
N GLY A 75 -0.64 11.88 3.08
CA GLY A 75 0.48 12.12 2.15
C GLY A 75 0.94 13.57 2.02
N TYR A 76 0.36 14.51 2.76
CA TYR A 76 0.52 15.96 2.60
C TYR A 76 1.32 16.59 3.76
N PHE A 77 2.46 16.01 4.10
CA PHE A 77 3.32 16.45 5.22
C PHE A 77 4.33 17.56 4.88
N GLY A 78 4.41 18.02 3.63
CA GLY A 78 5.31 19.09 3.20
C GLY A 78 6.78 18.77 3.49
N GLU A 79 7.54 19.74 4.01
CA GLU A 79 8.97 19.57 4.35
C GLU A 79 9.22 18.76 5.64
N LYS A 80 8.16 18.33 6.34
CA LYS A 80 8.26 17.61 7.61
C LYS A 80 8.52 16.11 7.45
N GLU A 81 9.20 15.70 6.37
CA GLU A 81 9.48 14.30 6.05
C GLU A 81 10.16 13.56 7.21
N LYS A 82 11.17 14.18 7.83
CA LYS A 82 11.91 13.56 8.93
C LYS A 82 10.99 13.18 10.10
N ILE A 83 10.04 14.05 10.44
CA ILE A 83 9.06 13.78 11.50
C ILE A 83 8.22 12.55 11.16
N ILE A 84 7.86 12.37 9.89
CA ILE A 84 7.10 11.21 9.44
C ILE A 84 7.95 9.94 9.50
N VAL A 85 9.22 10.02 9.10
CA VAL A 85 10.16 8.90 9.18
C VAL A 85 10.37 8.47 10.62
N ASP A 86 10.63 9.42 11.53
CA ASP A 86 10.78 9.14 12.96
C ASP A 86 9.50 8.49 13.51
N LYS A 87 8.32 9.02 13.15
CA LYS A 87 7.02 8.42 13.54
C LYS A 87 6.86 6.98 13.04
N ILE A 88 7.26 6.69 11.80
CA ILE A 88 7.19 5.34 11.23
C ILE A 88 8.12 4.40 12.00
N LYS A 89 9.37 4.82 12.21
CA LYS A 89 10.39 4.04 12.93
C LYS A 89 9.97 3.74 14.37
N GLU A 90 9.52 4.76 15.10
CA GLU A 90 9.09 4.67 16.50
C GLU A 90 7.83 3.83 16.67
N SER A 91 6.97 3.75 15.65
CA SER A 91 5.76 2.93 15.70
C SER A 91 6.03 1.42 15.75
N GLY A 92 7.25 0.98 15.42
CA GLY A 92 7.59 -0.44 15.33
C GLY A 92 6.93 -1.15 14.14
N ALA A 93 6.53 -0.39 13.12
CA ALA A 93 5.98 -0.95 11.89
C ALA A 93 7.01 -1.86 11.18
N ARG A 94 6.53 -2.99 10.66
CA ARG A 94 7.34 -3.90 9.84
C ARG A 94 7.02 -3.78 8.35
N LEU A 95 5.77 -3.44 8.02
CA LEU A 95 5.34 -3.16 6.66
C LEU A 95 4.87 -1.70 6.54
N LEU A 96 5.33 -1.01 5.49
CA LEU A 96 4.91 0.34 5.15
C LEU A 96 4.20 0.35 3.80
N PHE A 97 2.96 0.83 3.78
CA PHE A 97 2.18 1.02 2.56
C PHE A 97 2.08 2.51 2.21
N VAL A 98 2.56 2.87 1.01
CA VAL A 98 2.72 4.27 0.58
C VAL A 98 1.75 4.62 -0.57
N ALA A 99 0.74 5.43 -0.29
CA ALA A 99 -0.26 5.96 -1.22
C ALA A 99 0.00 7.45 -1.56
N ILE A 100 1.24 7.76 -1.96
CA ILE A 100 1.64 9.11 -2.40
C ILE A 100 1.90 9.09 -3.91
N THR A 101 1.59 10.19 -4.60
CA THR A 101 1.83 10.33 -6.04
C THR A 101 3.33 10.40 -6.37
N SER A 102 3.70 9.89 -7.55
CA SER A 102 5.03 10.16 -8.13
C SER A 102 5.11 11.63 -8.57
N PRO A 103 6.30 12.26 -8.51
CA PRO A 103 7.61 11.71 -8.12
C PRO A 103 7.90 11.71 -6.61
N LYS A 104 7.01 12.29 -5.78
CA LYS A 104 7.23 12.44 -4.33
C LYS A 104 7.51 11.11 -3.64
N LYS A 105 6.77 10.05 -4.00
CA LYS A 105 6.98 8.69 -3.49
C LYS A 105 8.43 8.20 -3.69
N GLU A 106 8.97 8.36 -4.88
CA GLU A 106 10.31 7.87 -5.22
C GLU A 106 11.39 8.67 -4.50
N ASN A 107 11.23 9.99 -4.42
CA ASN A 107 12.14 10.85 -3.67
C ASN A 107 12.14 10.52 -2.17
N PHE A 108 10.95 10.34 -1.58
CA PHE A 108 10.81 9.97 -0.17
C PHE A 108 11.48 8.64 0.15
N ILE A 109 11.18 7.59 -0.63
CA ILE A 109 11.75 6.26 -0.41
C ILE A 109 13.27 6.27 -0.63
N ASN A 110 13.76 6.88 -1.71
CA ASN A 110 15.20 6.91 -1.99
C ASN A 110 15.98 7.67 -0.93
N LYS A 111 15.40 8.73 -0.37
CA LYS A 111 16.03 9.56 0.66
C LYS A 111 16.05 8.89 2.03
N TRP A 112 14.99 8.17 2.40
CA TRP A 112 14.78 7.72 3.79
C TRP A 112 14.74 6.20 3.98
N LYS A 113 14.90 5.39 2.92
CA LYS A 113 14.80 3.92 2.98
C LYS A 113 15.59 3.29 4.13
N ASP A 114 16.78 3.81 4.43
CA ASP A 114 17.69 3.25 5.44
C ASP A 114 17.31 3.70 6.86
N ASP A 115 16.48 4.74 6.99
CA ASP A 115 16.04 5.32 8.26
C ASP A 115 14.61 4.89 8.68
N LEU A 116 13.79 4.41 7.74
CA LEU A 116 12.38 4.04 8.00
C LEU A 116 12.22 2.94 9.07
N GLY A 117 13.22 2.06 9.22
CA GLY A 117 13.17 0.97 10.21
C GLY A 117 12.13 -0.11 9.92
N VAL A 118 11.69 -0.24 8.66
CA VAL A 118 10.71 -1.24 8.21
C VAL A 118 11.38 -2.31 7.35
N ASP A 119 10.83 -3.52 7.34
CA ASP A 119 11.37 -4.63 6.54
C ASP A 119 10.88 -4.59 5.09
N PHE A 120 9.70 -4.00 4.87
CA PHE A 120 9.06 -3.98 3.57
C PHE A 120 8.32 -2.67 3.30
N VAL A 121 8.51 -2.14 2.09
CA VAL A 121 7.82 -0.93 1.60
C VAL A 121 7.13 -1.24 0.29
N MET A 122 5.83 -0.95 0.21
CA MET A 122 5.04 -1.09 -1.01
C MET A 122 4.33 0.21 -1.36
N GLY A 123 4.54 0.68 -2.59
CA GLY A 123 3.72 1.73 -3.16
C GLY A 123 2.37 1.18 -3.55
N VAL A 124 1.28 1.72 -2.97
CA VAL A 124 -0.08 1.23 -3.20
C VAL A 124 -0.95 2.20 -4.00
N GLY A 125 -0.47 3.42 -4.28
CA GLY A 125 -1.15 4.39 -5.13
C GLY A 125 -2.62 4.59 -4.73
N GLY A 126 -3.53 4.56 -5.72
CA GLY A 126 -4.98 4.70 -5.50
C GLY A 126 -5.68 3.53 -4.78
N THR A 127 -4.93 2.56 -4.25
CA THR A 127 -5.50 1.47 -3.44
C THR A 127 -6.22 2.01 -2.20
N PHE A 128 -5.71 3.08 -1.59
CA PHE A 128 -6.40 3.69 -0.44
C PHE A 128 -7.76 4.27 -0.82
N ASP A 129 -7.91 4.86 -2.01
CA ASP A 129 -9.22 5.35 -2.47
C ASP A 129 -10.23 4.22 -2.70
N VAL A 130 -9.75 3.05 -3.15
CA VAL A 130 -10.56 1.84 -3.28
C VAL A 130 -10.98 1.31 -1.91
N VAL A 131 -10.03 1.18 -0.97
CA VAL A 131 -10.30 0.65 0.37
C VAL A 131 -11.18 1.61 1.18
N ALA A 132 -11.00 2.92 1.03
CA ALA A 132 -11.86 3.94 1.61
C ALA A 132 -13.28 3.97 1.00
N GLY A 133 -13.52 3.27 -0.11
CA GLY A 133 -14.80 3.23 -0.80
C GLY A 133 -15.10 4.47 -1.66
N LYS A 134 -14.11 5.35 -1.88
CA LYS A 134 -14.27 6.53 -2.74
C LYS A 134 -14.23 6.18 -4.23
N VAL A 135 -13.50 5.12 -4.57
CA VAL A 135 -13.34 4.61 -5.94
C VAL A 135 -13.86 3.18 -5.99
N LYS A 136 -14.75 2.87 -6.94
CA LYS A 136 -15.20 1.48 -7.13
C LYS A 136 -14.15 0.74 -7.95
N ARG A 137 -13.90 -0.54 -7.64
CA ARG A 137 -13.10 -1.38 -8.55
C ARG A 137 -13.90 -1.63 -9.83
N ALA A 138 -13.19 -1.73 -10.96
CA ALA A 138 -13.80 -2.18 -12.20
C ALA A 138 -14.44 -3.57 -11.99
N PRO A 139 -15.56 -3.90 -12.64
CA PRO A 139 -16.15 -5.24 -12.59
C PRO A 139 -15.12 -6.34 -12.93
N THR A 140 -15.26 -7.54 -12.32
CA THR A 140 -14.31 -8.64 -12.48
C THR A 140 -14.07 -9.04 -13.94
N TRP A 141 -15.09 -8.93 -14.80
CA TRP A 141 -14.94 -9.19 -16.23
C TRP A 141 -14.03 -8.17 -16.92
N MET A 142 -14.09 -6.89 -16.53
CA MET A 142 -13.19 -5.83 -17.04
C MET A 142 -11.76 -6.01 -16.51
N GLN A 143 -11.62 -6.41 -15.25
CA GLN A 143 -10.31 -6.71 -14.66
C GLN A 143 -9.63 -7.86 -15.42
N ARG A 144 -10.37 -8.96 -15.66
CA ARG A 144 -9.90 -10.11 -16.43
C ARG A 144 -9.59 -9.76 -17.90
N ALA A 145 -10.33 -8.83 -18.48
CA ALA A 145 -10.10 -8.32 -19.83
C ALA A 145 -8.96 -7.27 -19.91
N GLY A 146 -8.34 -6.88 -18.78
CA GLY A 146 -7.32 -5.84 -18.74
C GLY A 146 -7.84 -4.42 -18.99
N LEU A 147 -9.16 -4.21 -18.93
CA LEU A 147 -9.86 -2.94 -19.18
C LEU A 147 -10.01 -2.06 -17.93
N GLU A 148 -9.28 -2.37 -16.86
CA GLU A 148 -9.33 -1.61 -15.61
C GLU A 148 -8.89 -0.15 -15.79
N TRP A 149 -7.98 0.11 -16.74
CA TRP A 149 -7.57 1.48 -17.09
C TRP A 149 -8.73 2.29 -17.69
N LEU A 150 -9.57 1.65 -18.51
CA LEU A 150 -10.70 2.31 -19.15
C LEU A 150 -11.76 2.70 -18.11
N TYR A 151 -12.02 1.82 -17.15
CA TYR A 151 -12.90 2.10 -16.03
C TYR A 151 -12.43 3.29 -15.19
N ARG A 152 -11.11 3.45 -15.00
CA ARG A 152 -10.52 4.61 -14.29
C ARG A 152 -10.66 5.93 -15.05
N VAL A 153 -10.73 5.91 -16.39
CA VAL A 153 -10.92 7.14 -17.20
C VAL A 153 -12.37 7.63 -17.14
N PHE A 154 -13.33 6.72 -17.00
CA PHE A 154 -14.76 7.05 -16.91
C PHE A 154 -15.23 7.44 -15.49
N GLN A 155 -14.32 7.46 -14.51
CA GLN A 155 -14.62 7.75 -13.11
C GLN A 155 -14.01 9.08 -12.68
#